data_AF-A0A968MJA4-F1
#
_entry.id   AF-A0A968MJA4-F1
#
_cell.length_a   1.000
_cell.length_b   1.000
_cell.length_c   1.000
_cell.angle_alpha   90.00
_cell.angle_beta   90.00
_cell.angle_gamma   90.00
#
_symmetry.space_group_name_H-M   'P 1'
#
loop_
_entity.id
_entity.type
_entity.pdbx_description
1 polymer ?
#
loop_
_entity_poly.entity_id
_entity_poly.type
_entity_poly.pdbx_seq_one_letter_code
_entity_poly.pdbx_strand_id
1 'polypeptide(L)' 'MNFYVYQYSTSFTASQALSEKVLAGEKGSKERYMAFLSAGGSEYPIELLKKPE' A
#
# COMPACT_ATOMS: atom_id res chain seq x y z
N MET A 1 10.29 23.88 4.17
CA MET A 1 8.88 23.46 4.22
C MET A 1 8.86 21.94 4.23
N ASN A 2 8.45 21.31 5.34
CA ASN A 2 8.40 19.85 5.38
C ASN A 2 7.01 19.44 4.87
N PHE A 3 6.96 18.85 3.67
CA PHE A 3 5.70 18.53 2.98
C PHE A 3 4.98 17.29 3.59
N TYR A 4 5.36 16.84 4.78
CA TYR A 4 4.86 15.63 5.42
C TYR A 4 3.33 15.46 5.42
N VAL A 5 2.56 16.54 5.50
CA VAL A 5 1.09 16.47 5.59
C VAL A 5 0.43 15.80 4.37
N TYR A 6 0.95 15.97 3.15
CA TYR A 6 0.35 15.31 1.96
C TYR A 6 0.46 13.78 2.06
N GLN A 7 1.44 13.26 2.82
CA GLN A 7 1.65 11.84 2.97
C GLN A 7 0.51 11.19 3.74
N TYR A 8 -0.17 11.90 4.66
CA TYR A 8 -1.34 11.35 5.34
C TYR A 8 -2.49 11.09 4.37
N SER A 9 -2.86 12.09 3.56
CA SER A 9 -3.94 11.94 2.57
C SER A 9 -3.61 10.87 1.52
N THR A 10 -2.35 10.85 1.07
CA THR A 10 -1.87 9.86 0.09
C THR A 10 -1.87 8.44 0.68
N SER A 11 -1.36 8.26 1.89
CA SER A 11 -1.31 6.96 2.56
C SER A 11 -2.70 6.44 2.91
N PHE A 12 -3.63 7.33 3.29
CA PHE A 12 -5.03 6.96 3.52
C PHE A 12 -5.69 6.45 2.24
N THR A 13 -5.52 7.16 1.13
CA THR A 13 -6.04 6.74 -0.18
C THR A 13 -5.46 5.41 -0.62
N ALA A 14 -4.15 5.21 -0.46
CA ALA A 14 -3.50 3.94 -0.76
C ALA A 14 -4.01 2.78 0.13
N SER A 15 -4.24 3.05 1.42
CA SER A 15 -4.76 2.06 2.37
C SER A 15 -6.19 1.64 2.01
N GLN A 16 -7.03 2.58 1.58
CA GLN A 16 -8.38 2.28 1.12
C GLN A 16 -8.35 1.36 -0.11
N ALA A 17 -7.57 1.71 -1.14
CA ALA A 17 -7.47 0.91 -2.36
C ALA A 17 -6.97 -0.53 -2.10
N LEU A 18 -6.00 -0.69 -1.20
CA LEU A 18 -5.52 -2.02 -0.77
C LEU A 18 -6.61 -2.80 -0.02
N SER A 19 -7.35 -2.15 0.88
CA SER A 19 -8.41 -2.78 1.66
C SER A 19 -9.56 -3.26 0.77
N GLU A 20 -9.97 -2.46 -0.22
CA GLU A 20 -11.04 -2.81 -1.15
C GLU A 20 -10.74 -4.13 -1.89
N LYS A 21 -9.51 -4.29 -2.40
CA LYS A 21 -9.08 -5.52 -3.09
C LYS A 21 -9.11 -6.76 -2.18
N VAL A 22 -8.61 -6.61 -0.94
CA VAL A 22 -8.60 -7.69 0.05
C VAL A 22 -10.04 -8.09 0.44
N LEU A 23 -10.91 -7.12 0.66
CA LEU A 23 -12.32 -7.35 1.02
C LEU A 23 -13.13 -7.93 -0.16
N ALA A 24 -12.80 -7.56 -1.40
CA ALA A 24 -13.40 -8.12 -2.60
C ALA A 24 -12.96 -9.57 -2.89
N GLY A 25 -11.97 -10.10 -2.15
CA GLY A 25 -11.47 -11.46 -2.34
C GLY A 25 -10.71 -11.65 -3.65
N GLU A 26 -10.16 -10.58 -4.22
CA GLU A 26 -9.38 -10.65 -5.46
C GLU A 26 -8.20 -11.62 -5.27
N LYS A 27 -7.97 -12.51 -6.25
CA LYS A 27 -7.00 -13.59 -6.14
C LYS A 27 -5.58 -13.04 -5.98
N GLY A 28 -4.91 -13.38 -4.89
CA GLY A 28 -3.55 -12.92 -4.59
C GLY A 28 -3.45 -11.63 -3.76
N SER A 29 -4.58 -10.98 -3.47
CA SER A 29 -4.60 -9.69 -2.73
C SER A 29 -4.08 -9.82 -1.31
N LYS A 30 -4.43 -10.92 -0.63
CA LYS A 30 -3.99 -11.18 0.73
C LYS A 30 -2.48 -11.39 0.78
N GLU A 31 -1.93 -12.18 -0.13
CA GLU A 31 -0.51 -12.47 -0.23
C GLU A 31 0.28 -11.20 -0.53
N ARG A 32 -0.22 -10.36 -1.46
CA ARG A 32 0.35 -9.04 -1.75
C ARG A 32 0.31 -8.10 -0.56
N TYR A 33 -0.81 -8.03 0.15
CA TYR A 33 -0.92 -7.21 1.36
C TYR A 33 0.09 -7.65 2.44
N MET A 34 0.24 -8.95 2.65
CA MET A 34 1.25 -9.48 3.59
C MET A 34 2.68 -9.20 3.13
N ALA A 35 2.96 -9.27 1.82
CA ALA A 35 4.26 -8.92 1.27
C ALA A 35 4.58 -7.42 1.43
N PHE A 36 3.58 -6.54 1.22
CA PHE A 36 3.71 -5.10 1.46
C PHE A 36 4.06 -4.80 2.92
N LEU A 37 3.31 -5.38 3.87
CA LEU A 37 3.59 -5.20 5.30
C LEU A 37 4.98 -5.74 5.69
N SER A 38 5.35 -6.90 5.15
CA SER A 38 6.64 -7.54 5.45
C SER A 38 7.83 -6.77 4.87
N ALA A 39 7.63 -5.95 3.83
CA ALA A 39 8.67 -5.12 3.26
C ALA A 39 9.11 -3.98 4.21
N GLY A 40 8.26 -3.56 5.15
CA GLY A 40 8.59 -2.52 6.12
C GLY A 40 9.18 -1.26 5.45
N GLY A 41 10.33 -0.80 5.95
CA GLY A 41 11.08 0.33 5.39
C GLY A 41 12.21 -0.05 4.44
N SER A 42 12.21 -1.28 3.90
CA SER A 42 13.30 -1.76 3.03
C SER A 42 13.33 -1.09 1.64
N GLU A 43 12.25 -0.43 1.24
CA GLU A 43 12.09 0.20 -0.07
C GLU A 43 11.20 1.44 0.02
N TYR A 44 11.27 2.32 -0.99
CA TYR A 44 10.44 3.52 -1.02
C TYR A 44 8.94 3.18 -1.13
N PRO A 45 8.04 3.87 -0.40
CA PRO A 45 6.61 3.54 -0.35
C PRO A 45 5.94 3.48 -1.72
N ILE A 46 6.31 4.37 -2.65
CA ILE A 46 5.76 4.39 -4.00
C ILE A 46 6.17 3.16 -4.81
N GLU A 47 7.39 2.69 -4.65
CA GLU A 47 7.87 1.50 -5.36
C GLU A 47 7.24 0.22 -4.79
N LEU A 48 7.01 0.17 -3.48
CA LEU A 48 6.23 -0.90 -2.84
C LEU A 48 4.79 -0.97 -3.35
N LEU A 49 4.14 0.19 -3.57
CA LEU A 49 2.77 0.27 -4.07
C LEU A 49 2.65 -0.03 -5.58
N LYS A 50 3.73 0.14 -6.35
CA LYS A 50 3.76 -0.15 -7.80
C LYS A 50 4.00 -1.62 -8.13
N LYS A 51 4.34 -2.45 -7.14
CA LYS A 51 4.56 -3.88 -7.38
C LYS A 51 3.28 -4.50 -7.97
N PRO A 52 3.40 -5.36 -9.00
CA PRO A 52 2.27 -5.80 -9.79
C PRO A 52 1.16 -6.51 -8.98
N GLU A 53 -0.08 -6.27 -9.39
CA GLU A 53 -1.31 -6.95 -8.97
C GLU A 53 -1.40 -8.41 -9.49
#